data_AF-A0A9D1W2P6-F1
#
_entry.id   AF-A0A9D1W2P6-F1
#
_cell.length_a   1.000
_cell.length_b   1.000
_cell.length_c   1.000
_cell.angle_alpha   90.00
_cell.angle_beta   90.00
_cell.angle_gamma   90.00
#
_symmetry.space_group_name_H-M   'P 1'
#
loop_
_entity.id
_entity.type
_entity.pdbx_description
1 polymer ?
#
loop_
_entity_poly.entity_id
_entity_poly.type
_entity_poly.pdbx_seq_one_letter_code
_entity_poly.pdbx_strand_id
1 'polypeptide(L)'
;MGKNDTERWDFLKRKVRSRLEDYRQIEDEELYSVIDGEIEELGKAEFFPLPERLELRERLFDSFRRLGILQEMMDRKDITEIMVNGKDRIFVEQNGRLGRWDGCFESEEQLEDT
;
A
#
# COMPACT_ATOMS: atom_id res chain seq x y z
N MET A 1 -17.80 8.26 -7.74
CA MET A 1 -17.10 7.30 -8.62
C MET A 1 -18.05 6.76 -9.66
N GLY A 2 -17.65 6.81 -10.93
CA GLY A 2 -18.32 6.06 -12.00
C GLY A 2 -17.92 4.58 -11.93
N LYS A 3 -18.72 3.69 -12.54
CA LYS A 3 -18.42 2.24 -12.56
C LYS A 3 -17.01 1.92 -13.11
N ASN A 4 -16.51 2.73 -14.03
CA ASN A 4 -15.21 2.55 -14.67
C ASN A 4 -14.02 2.80 -13.71
N ASP A 5 -14.18 3.69 -12.72
CA ASP A 5 -13.09 4.04 -11.80
C ASP A 5 -12.78 2.88 -10.85
N THR A 6 -13.81 2.19 -10.37
CA THR A 6 -13.67 1.01 -9.51
C THR A 6 -13.07 -0.16 -10.27
N GLU A 7 -13.48 -0.39 -11.53
CA GLU A 7 -12.92 -1.46 -12.37
C GLU A 7 -11.43 -1.24 -12.66
N ARG A 8 -11.03 0.00 -12.98
CA ARG A 8 -9.62 0.36 -13.18
C ARG A 8 -8.79 0.21 -11.91
N TRP A 9 -9.34 0.65 -10.78
CA TRP A 9 -8.71 0.50 -9.46
C TRP A 9 -8.42 -0.97 -9.14
N ASP A 10 -9.43 -1.83 -9.20
CA ASP A 10 -9.28 -3.25 -8.88
C ASP A 10 -8.33 -3.95 -9.84
N PHE A 11 -8.39 -3.59 -11.13
CA PHE A 11 -7.48 -4.10 -12.14
C PHE A 11 -6.02 -3.73 -11.84
N LEU A 12 -5.73 -2.44 -11.65
CA LEU A 12 -4.39 -1.94 -11.38
C LEU A 12 -3.85 -2.47 -10.05
N LYS A 13 -4.66 -2.47 -8.99
CA LYS A 13 -4.28 -2.99 -7.68
C LYS A 13 -3.87 -4.47 -7.78
N ARG A 14 -4.60 -5.29 -8.54
CA ARG A 14 -4.21 -6.69 -8.76
C ARG A 14 -2.91 -6.83 -9.54
N LYS A 15 -2.71 -6.00 -10.58
CA LYS A 15 -1.51 -6.02 -11.41
C LYS A 15 -0.26 -5.61 -10.63
N VAL A 16 -0.35 -4.51 -9.88
CA VAL A 16 0.72 -4.04 -8.99
C VAL A 16 1.02 -5.11 -7.93
N ARG A 17 0.00 -5.67 -7.25
CA ARG A 17 0.20 -6.74 -6.26
C ARG A 17 0.99 -7.93 -6.85
N SER A 18 0.61 -8.40 -8.03
CA SER A 18 1.29 -9.51 -8.70
C SER A 18 2.74 -9.19 -9.04
N ARG A 19 3.07 -7.93 -9.38
CA ARG A 19 4.46 -7.50 -9.57
C ARG A 19 5.26 -7.49 -8.27
N LEU A 20 4.61 -7.15 -7.16
CA LEU A 20 5.23 -7.05 -5.85
C LEU A 20 5.49 -8.40 -5.19
N GLU A 21 4.88 -9.50 -5.65
CA GLU A 21 5.09 -10.85 -5.09
C GLU A 21 6.56 -11.31 -5.17
N ASP A 22 7.33 -10.79 -6.12
CA ASP A 22 8.76 -11.10 -6.28
C ASP A 22 9.67 -10.27 -5.36
N TYR A 23 9.13 -9.26 -4.67
CA TYR A 23 9.89 -8.34 -3.82
C TYR A 23 9.85 -8.79 -2.36
N ARG A 24 11.02 -8.95 -1.75
CA ARG A 24 11.12 -9.15 -0.29
C ARG A 24 11.01 -7.84 0.48
N GLN A 25 11.55 -6.78 -0.08
CA GLN A 25 11.46 -5.39 0.38
C GLN A 25 11.38 -4.53 -0.88
N ILE A 26 10.66 -3.41 -0.79
CA ILE A 26 10.55 -2.47 -1.89
C ILE A 26 10.66 -1.06 -1.32
N GLU A 27 11.50 -0.24 -1.96
CA GLU A 27 11.62 1.17 -1.62
C GLU A 27 10.54 1.99 -2.34
N ASP A 28 10.22 3.18 -1.82
CA ASP A 28 9.16 4.02 -2.36
C ASP A 28 9.36 4.35 -3.85
N GLU A 29 10.60 4.62 -4.28
CA GLU A 29 10.94 4.89 -5.68
C GLU A 29 10.64 3.69 -6.60
N GLU A 30 10.93 2.47 -6.13
CA GLU A 30 10.65 1.25 -6.87
C GLU A 30 9.14 0.97 -6.94
N LEU A 31 8.43 1.21 -5.83
CA LEU A 31 6.97 1.09 -5.80
C LEU A 31 6.30 2.05 -6.78
N TYR A 32 6.74 3.32 -6.81
CA TYR A 32 6.27 4.29 -7.81
C TYR A 32 6.56 3.81 -9.23
N SER A 33 7.75 3.28 -9.51
CA SER A 33 8.08 2.77 -10.85
C SER A 33 7.18 1.61 -11.27
N VAL A 34 6.82 0.70 -10.35
CA VAL A 34 5.89 -0.40 -10.63
C VAL A 34 4.48 0.15 -10.93
N ILE A 35 4.00 1.07 -10.11
CA ILE A 35 2.67 1.69 -10.29
C ILE A 35 2.59 2.45 -11.61
N ASP A 36 3.58 3.31 -11.89
CA ASP A 36 3.63 4.13 -13.09
C ASP A 36 3.66 3.25 -14.35
N GLY A 37 4.42 2.15 -14.33
CA GLY A 37 4.44 1.17 -15.42
C GLY A 37 3.08 0.52 -15.70
N GLU A 38 2.34 0.12 -14.66
CA GLU A 38 1.01 -0.49 -14.85
C GLU A 38 -0.05 0.54 -15.27
N ILE A 39 0.03 1.79 -14.79
CA ILE A 39 -0.84 2.91 -15.23
C ILE A 39 -0.56 3.26 -16.70
N GLU A 40 0.70 3.30 -17.12
CA GLU A 40 1.08 3.51 -18.51
C GLU A 40 0.58 2.39 -19.42
N GLU A 41 0.71 1.13 -19.00
CA GLU A 41 0.24 0.00 -19.79
C GLU A 41 -1.29 0.03 -19.97
N LEU A 42 -2.03 0.35 -18.92
CA LEU A 42 -3.48 0.55 -19.03
C LEU A 42 -3.81 1.72 -19.99
N GLY A 43 -3.03 2.80 -19.92
CA GLY A 43 -3.18 3.99 -20.78
C GLY A 43 -2.94 3.72 -22.27
N LYS A 44 -2.27 2.62 -22.63
CA LYS A 44 -2.14 2.16 -24.03
C LYS A 44 -3.40 1.48 -24.54
N ALA A 45 -4.17 0.85 -23.65
CA ALA A 45 -5.39 0.11 -23.99
C ALA A 45 -6.66 0.99 -23.91
N GLU A 46 -6.68 1.94 -22.99
CA GLU A 46 -7.81 2.83 -22.74
C GLU A 46 -7.34 4.28 -22.54
N PHE A 47 -8.10 5.25 -23.05
CA PHE A 47 -7.87 6.66 -22.73
C PHE A 47 -8.46 7.00 -21.36
N PHE A 48 -7.64 7.60 -20.50
CA PHE A 48 -8.11 8.29 -19.30
C PHE A 48 -7.24 9.54 -19.00
N PRO A 49 -7.86 10.65 -18.56
CA PRO A 49 -7.18 11.93 -18.30
C PRO A 49 -6.02 11.87 -17.32
N LEU A 50 -5.05 12.77 -17.49
CA LEU A 50 -3.90 12.90 -16.56
C LEU A 50 -4.31 13.07 -15.08
N PRO A 51 -5.34 13.88 -14.73
CA PRO A 51 -5.77 13.98 -13.33
C PRO A 51 -6.19 12.64 -12.73
N GLU A 52 -6.91 11.80 -13.48
CA GLU A 52 -7.31 10.46 -13.04
C GLU A 52 -6.09 9.54 -12.85
N ARG A 53 -5.09 9.66 -13.73
CA ARG A 53 -3.82 8.92 -13.61
C ARG A 53 -3.07 9.27 -12.32
N LEU A 54 -2.97 10.56 -12.01
CA LEU A 54 -2.31 11.05 -10.80
C LEU A 54 -3.07 10.61 -9.54
N GLU A 55 -4.39 10.69 -9.55
CA GLU A 55 -5.20 10.21 -8.41
C GLU A 55 -5.03 8.70 -8.18
N LEU A 56 -5.07 7.89 -9.25
CA LEU A 56 -4.85 6.44 -9.16
C LEU A 56 -3.45 6.11 -8.67
N ARG A 57 -2.43 6.86 -9.13
CA ARG A 57 -1.04 6.68 -8.73
C ARG A 57 -0.87 6.84 -7.22
N GLU A 58 -1.33 7.96 -6.67
CA GLU A 58 -1.20 8.23 -5.24
C GLU A 58 -2.01 7.22 -4.40
N ARG A 59 -3.27 6.93 -4.81
CA ARG A 59 -4.10 5.94 -4.10
C ARG A 59 -3.49 4.53 -4.12
N LEU A 60 -2.88 4.11 -5.24
CA LEU A 60 -2.21 2.82 -5.33
C LEU A 60 -0.99 2.80 -4.42
N PHE A 61 -0.16 3.87 -4.45
CA PHE A 61 1.01 4.00 -3.60
C PHE A 61 0.63 3.87 -2.12
N ASP A 62 -0.36 4.63 -1.66
CA ASP A 62 -0.84 4.59 -0.28
C ASP A 62 -1.34 3.19 0.12
N SER A 63 -2.08 2.51 -0.77
CA SER A 63 -2.59 1.17 -0.49
C SER A 63 -1.48 0.12 -0.35
N PHE A 64 -0.35 0.27 -1.03
CA PHE A 64 0.76 -0.69 -0.95
C PHE A 64 1.77 -0.31 0.13
N ARG A 65 1.98 0.98 0.38
CA ARG A 65 2.80 1.46 1.50
C ARG A 65 2.22 1.07 2.85
N ARG A 66 0.88 1.10 2.99
CA ARG A 66 0.14 0.53 4.13
C ARG A 66 0.50 -0.93 4.39
N LEU A 67 0.57 -1.74 3.33
CA LEU A 67 0.93 -3.15 3.46
C LEU A 67 2.40 -3.30 3.87
N GLY A 68 3.31 -2.47 3.34
CA GLY A 68 4.73 -2.50 3.68
C GLY A 68 5.00 -2.37 5.18
N ILE A 69 4.41 -1.36 5.84
CA ILE A 69 4.63 -1.15 7.28
C ILE A 69 4.08 -2.29 8.15
N LEU A 70 2.91 -2.85 7.80
CA LEU A 70 2.35 -3.99 8.51
C LEU A 70 3.15 -5.26 8.25
N GLN A 71 3.62 -5.46 7.02
CA GLN A 71 4.40 -6.62 6.63
C GLN A 71 5.75 -6.68 7.39
N GLU A 72 6.42 -5.55 7.59
CA GLU A 72 7.63 -5.46 8.42
C GLU A 72 7.41 -6.01 9.84
N MET A 73 6.25 -5.70 10.43
CA MET A 73 5.88 -6.19 11.76
C MET A 73 5.44 -7.66 11.72
N MET A 74 4.74 -8.09 10.67
CA MET A 74 4.26 -9.47 10.52
C MET A 74 5.38 -10.48 10.22
N ASP A 75 6.44 -10.05 9.53
CA ASP A 75 7.57 -10.92 9.17
C ASP A 75 8.46 -11.23 10.39
N ARG A 76 8.33 -10.43 11.45
CA ARG A 76 9.04 -10.58 12.72
C ARG A 76 8.38 -11.63 13.61
N LYS A 77 8.98 -12.83 13.65
CA LYS A 77 8.50 -13.97 14.45
C LYS A 77 8.44 -13.74 15.96
N ASP A 78 9.15 -12.72 16.44
CA ASP A 78 9.19 -12.31 17.84
C ASP A 78 8.02 -11.37 18.22
N ILE A 79 7.28 -10.86 17.22
CA ILE A 79 6.06 -10.09 17.41
C ILE A 79 4.87 -11.04 17.41
N THR A 80 4.07 -10.98 18.46
CA THR A 80 2.90 -11.86 18.68
C THR A 80 1.58 -11.13 18.57
N GLU A 81 1.56 -9.81 18.75
CA GLU A 81 0.37 -8.97 18.58
C GLU A 81 0.75 -7.60 18.00
N ILE A 82 -0.09 -7.07 17.09
CA ILE A 82 0.05 -5.75 16.49
C ILE A 82 -1.25 -4.98 16.76
N MET A 83 -1.13 -3.79 17.35
CA MET A 83 -2.24 -2.91 17.67
C MET A 83 -2.07 -1.56 16.98
N VAL A 84 -3.04 -1.18 16.15
CA VAL A 84 -3.03 0.07 15.39
C VAL A 84 -4.21 0.93 15.81
N ASN A 85 -3.94 2.08 16.47
CA ASN A 85 -4.96 2.98 17.00
C ASN A 85 -4.95 4.37 16.34
N GLY A 86 -4.19 4.53 15.27
CA GLY A 86 -3.93 5.81 14.62
C GLY A 86 -2.62 5.74 13.84
N LYS A 87 -2.42 6.66 12.90
CA LYS A 87 -1.30 6.61 11.96
C LYS A 87 0.07 6.64 12.66
N ASP A 88 0.16 7.35 13.79
CA ASP A 88 1.37 7.45 14.61
C ASP A 88 1.29 6.62 15.91
N ARG A 89 0.24 5.80 16.06
CA ARG A 89 -0.13 5.07 17.29
C ARG A 89 -0.16 3.57 17.05
N ILE A 90 1.01 3.03 16.74
CA ILE A 90 1.24 1.60 16.50
C ILE A 90 1.97 1.00 17.71
N PHE A 91 1.47 -0.14 18.19
CA PHE A 91 2.07 -0.89 19.29
C PHE A 91 2.25 -2.35 18.90
N VAL A 92 3.35 -2.95 19.34
CA VAL A 92 3.67 -4.36 19.11
C VAL A 92 3.97 -5.06 20.42
N GLU A 93 3.48 -6.28 20.57
CA GLU A 93 3.84 -7.16 21.69
C GLU A 93 4.98 -8.07 21.25
N GLN A 94 6.10 -8.00 21.97
CA GLN A 94 7.31 -8.77 21.71
C GLN A 94 7.77 -9.46 23.00
N ASN A 95 7.81 -10.80 23.02
CA ASN A 95 8.24 -11.60 24.17
C ASN A 95 7.51 -11.26 25.50
N GLY A 96 6.20 -11.05 25.47
CA GLY A 96 5.37 -10.70 26.62
C GLY A 96 5.44 -9.21 27.00
N ARG A 97 6.07 -8.35 26.18
CA ARG A 97 6.23 -6.93 26.47
C ARG A 97 5.64 -6.07 25.37
N LEU A 98 4.77 -5.15 25.76
CA LEU A 98 4.20 -4.16 24.87
C LEU A 98 5.19 -3.00 24.66
N GLY A 99 5.46 -2.67 23.40
CA GLY A 99 6.27 -1.53 23.00
C GLY A 99 5.58 -0.70 21.92
N ARG A 100 5.93 0.59 21.84
CA ARG A 100 5.53 1.44 20.71
C ARG A 100 6.42 1.11 19.51
N TRP A 101 5.82 0.99 18.34
CA TRP A 101 6.57 0.88 17.09
C TRP A 101 7.03 2.27 16.64
N ASP A 102 8.27 2.37 16.15
CA ASP A 102 8.85 3.66 15.72
C ASP A 102 8.36 4.11 14.34
N GLY A 103 7.81 3.18 13.54
CA GLY A 103 7.17 3.49 12.26
C GLY A 103 5.80 4.16 12.42
N CYS A 104 5.38 4.87 11.38
CA CYS A 104 4.05 5.49 11.28
C CYS A 104 3.46 5.24 9.88
N PHE A 105 2.14 5.22 9.80
CA PHE A 105 1.43 5.41 8.55
C PHE A 105 1.50 6.89 8.16
N GLU A 106 1.58 7.17 6.87
CA GLU A 106 1.68 8.52 6.32
C GLU A 106 0.38 9.30 6.51
N SER A 107 -0.76 8.62 6.50
CA SER A 107 -2.09 9.22 6.67
C SER A 107 -3.03 8.32 7.50
N GLU A 108 -4.14 8.88 7.98
CA GLU A 108 -5.19 8.06 8.62
C GLU A 108 -5.99 7.25 7.59
N GLU A 109 -6.05 7.69 6.32
CA GLU A 109 -6.68 6.94 5.23
C GLU A 109 -5.99 5.58 5.01
N GLN A 110 -4.68 5.51 5.28
CA GLN A 110 -3.95 4.24 5.32
C GLN A 110 -4.40 3.28 6.44
N LEU A 111 -5.28 3.68 7.37
CA LEU A 111 -5.86 2.78 8.38
C LEU A 111 -7.24 2.26 7.99
N GLU A 112 -7.91 2.89 7.02
CA GLU A 112 -9.27 2.54 6.61
C GLU A 112 -9.22 1.30 5.71
N ASP A 113 -9.45 0.10 6.27
CA ASP A 113 -9.60 -1.11 5.45
C ASP A 113 -10.97 -1.07 4.73
N THR A 114 -10.97 -1.34 3.43
CA THR A 114 -12.14 -1.85 2.68
C THR A 114 -11.67 -2.93 1.71
#